data_AF-D0N1T6-F1
#
_entry.id   AF-D0N1T6-F1
#
_cell.length_a   1.000
_cell.length_b   1.000
_cell.length_c   1.000
_cell.angle_alpha   90.00
_cell.angle_beta   90.00
_cell.angle_gamma   90.00
#
_symmetry.space_group_name_H-M   'P 1'
#
loop_
_entity.id
_entity.type
_entity.pdbx_description
1 polymer ?
#
loop_
_entity_poly.entity_id
_entity_poly.type
_entity_poly.pdbx_seq_one_letter_code
_entity_poly.pdbx_strand_id
1 'polypeptide(L)'
;MKNVQALTYKSGLKKAEYLIKKGTATDVPCKISPEAYFDALKLDPKLKNIVDSSAARQNNPGLKKFYTYSNFWTASQRRKIRSTSPESYIEALKLDPKLKLIAHSKVARKNNPTLEKFFTYATKTSSKIRLNSVVKKLERISPMD
;
A
#
# COMPACT_ATOMS: atom_id res chain seq x y z
N MET A 1 -6.58 28.21 -3.31
CA MET A 1 -6.45 26.99 -2.48
C MET A 1 -4.98 26.59 -2.44
N LYS A 2 -4.32 26.62 -1.27
CA LYS A 2 -2.93 26.15 -1.14
C LYS A 2 -2.91 24.64 -1.34
N ASN A 3 -2.08 24.17 -2.27
CA ASN A 3 -2.08 22.81 -2.78
C ASN A 3 -1.71 21.80 -1.67
N VAL A 4 -2.69 21.04 -1.15
CA VAL A 4 -2.54 20.13 0.00
C VAL A 4 -1.43 19.10 -0.22
N GLN A 5 -1.22 18.69 -1.47
CA GLN A 5 -0.14 17.79 -1.89
C GLN A 5 1.25 18.40 -1.64
N ALA A 6 1.43 19.70 -1.89
CA ALA A 6 2.70 20.38 -1.65
C ALA A 6 3.01 20.52 -0.14
N LEU A 7 1.99 20.72 0.69
CA LEU A 7 2.15 20.80 2.15
C LEU A 7 2.50 19.44 2.77
N THR A 8 1.84 18.37 2.31
CA THR A 8 2.13 17.00 2.73
C THR A 8 3.52 16.54 2.29
N TYR A 9 3.95 16.89 1.06
CA TYR A 9 5.32 16.66 0.62
C TYR A 9 6.34 17.42 1.48
N LYS A 10 6.17 18.73 1.70
CA LYS A 10 7.11 19.54 2.49
C LYS A 10 7.26 19.05 3.93
N SER A 11 6.16 18.67 4.57
CA SER A 11 6.18 18.09 5.92
C SER A 11 6.83 16.70 5.95
N GLY A 12 6.56 15.87 4.94
CA GLY A 12 7.21 14.57 4.75
C GLY A 12 8.73 14.70 4.59
N LEU A 13 9.20 15.65 3.77
CA LEU A 13 10.61 15.93 3.53
C LEU A 13 11.34 16.29 4.83
N LYS A 14 10.84 17.29 5.57
CA LYS A 14 11.42 17.70 6.86
C LYS A 14 11.51 16.55 7.85
N LYS A 15 10.48 15.70 7.90
CA LYS A 15 10.45 14.53 8.78
C LYS A 15 11.49 13.48 8.37
N ALA A 16 11.65 13.23 7.07
CA ALA A 16 12.65 12.30 6.57
C ALA A 16 14.07 12.80 6.88
N GLU A 17 14.35 14.08 6.63
CA GLU A 17 15.64 14.70 6.94
C GLU A 17 15.98 14.57 8.43
N TYR A 18 15.00 14.83 9.31
CA TYR A 18 15.18 14.68 10.75
C TYR A 18 15.55 13.24 11.17
N LEU A 19 14.84 12.24 10.64
CA LEU A 19 15.08 10.83 10.96
C LEU A 19 16.42 10.34 10.40
N ILE A 20 16.78 10.76 9.19
CA ILE A 20 18.08 10.45 8.58
C ILE A 20 19.21 11.06 9.44
N LYS A 21 19.07 12.32 9.86
CA LYS A 21 20.05 12.99 10.73
C LYS A 21 20.20 12.30 12.10
N LYS A 22 19.14 11.72 12.63
CA LYS A 22 19.14 10.97 13.90
C LYS A 22 19.69 9.55 13.77
N GLY A 23 20.07 9.09 12.57
CA GLY A 23 20.56 7.74 12.33
C GLY A 23 19.46 6.66 12.28
N THR A 24 18.19 7.04 12.44
CA THR A 24 17.04 6.12 12.42
C THR A 24 16.48 5.93 11.01
N ALA A 25 17.35 5.98 10.00
CA ALA A 25 16.97 5.85 8.59
C ALA A 25 16.31 4.50 8.26
N THR A 26 16.50 3.48 9.10
CA THR A 26 15.85 2.16 9.02
C THR A 26 14.38 2.20 9.47
N ASP A 27 13.99 3.17 10.28
CA ASP A 27 12.64 3.27 10.89
C ASP A 27 11.81 4.40 10.32
N VAL A 28 12.15 4.83 9.09
CA VAL A 28 11.40 5.89 8.43
C VAL A 28 9.95 5.42 8.26
N PRO A 29 8.96 6.11 8.86
CA PRO A 29 7.60 5.62 8.83
C PRO A 29 7.08 5.59 7.40
N CYS A 30 6.26 4.58 7.09
CA CYS A 30 5.54 4.40 5.81
C CYS A 30 4.50 5.49 5.49
N LYS A 31 4.57 6.64 6.18
CA LYS A 31 3.74 7.83 5.98
C LYS A 31 4.45 8.91 5.17
N ILE A 32 5.75 8.77 4.91
CA ILE A 32 6.51 9.66 4.03
C ILE A 32 6.43 9.09 2.61
N SER A 33 6.28 9.94 1.59
CA SER A 33 6.30 9.46 0.21
C SER A 33 7.73 9.06 -0.20
N PRO A 34 7.89 8.11 -1.13
CA PRO A 34 9.19 7.77 -1.69
C PRO A 34 9.94 9.01 -2.22
N GLU A 35 9.24 9.95 -2.85
CA GLU A 35 9.83 11.18 -3.40
C GLU A 35 10.43 12.05 -2.29
N ALA A 36 9.68 12.31 -1.23
CA ALA A 36 10.18 13.10 -0.10
C ALA A 36 11.35 12.42 0.60
N TYR A 37 11.37 11.08 0.64
CA TYR A 37 12.49 10.32 1.18
C TYR A 37 13.72 10.37 0.27
N PHE A 38 13.55 10.26 -1.05
CA PHE A 38 14.63 10.41 -2.04
C PHE A 38 15.30 11.77 -1.91
N ASP A 39 14.50 12.83 -1.84
CA ASP A 39 15.02 14.19 -1.77
C ASP A 39 15.71 14.45 -0.42
N ALA A 40 15.22 13.85 0.68
CA ALA A 40 15.87 13.92 1.99
C ALA A 40 17.23 13.20 2.03
N LEU A 41 17.42 12.18 1.20
CA LEU A 41 18.72 11.52 1.02
C LEU A 41 19.71 12.35 0.18
N LYS A 42 19.24 13.47 -0.41
CA LYS A 42 20.02 14.39 -1.25
C LYS A 42 20.77 13.68 -2.39
N LEU A 43 20.10 12.69 -2.97
CA LEU A 43 20.62 11.93 -4.11
C LEU A 43 20.54 12.75 -5.39
N ASP A 44 21.45 12.47 -6.33
CA ASP A 44 21.34 13.03 -7.68
C ASP A 44 20.01 12.56 -8.32
N PRO A 45 19.14 13.49 -8.79
CA PRO A 45 17.87 13.15 -9.43
C PRO A 45 17.99 12.14 -10.58
N LYS A 46 19.11 12.12 -11.31
CA LYS A 46 19.36 11.15 -12.39
C LYS A 46 19.37 9.71 -11.92
N LEU A 47 19.66 9.48 -10.63
CA LEU A 47 19.67 8.14 -10.04
C LEU A 47 18.29 7.49 -10.00
N LYS A 48 17.19 8.26 -10.08
CA LYS A 48 15.83 7.72 -10.18
C LYS A 48 15.68 6.78 -11.38
N ASN A 49 16.36 7.08 -12.48
CA ASN A 49 16.26 6.32 -13.73
C ASN A 49 17.02 4.99 -13.68
N ILE A 50 17.93 4.82 -12.72
CA ILE A 50 18.77 3.62 -12.58
C ILE A 50 18.58 2.92 -11.24
N VAL A 51 17.52 3.26 -10.49
CA VAL A 51 17.26 2.72 -9.16
C VAL A 51 17.17 1.19 -9.16
N ASP A 52 16.70 0.61 -10.26
CA ASP A 52 16.52 -0.84 -10.42
C ASP A 52 17.83 -1.58 -10.74
N SER A 53 18.90 -0.87 -11.11
CA SER A 53 20.21 -1.48 -11.36
C SER A 53 20.87 -1.93 -10.06
N SER A 54 21.19 -3.23 -9.97
CA SER A 54 21.89 -3.80 -8.82
C SER A 54 23.29 -3.21 -8.66
N ALA A 55 24.03 -3.05 -9.77
CA ALA A 55 25.36 -2.45 -9.77
C ALA A 55 25.34 -1.00 -9.27
N ALA A 56 24.34 -0.21 -9.71
CA ALA A 56 24.19 1.17 -9.24
C ALA A 56 23.94 1.25 -7.72
N ARG A 57 23.15 0.31 -7.17
CA ARG A 57 22.88 0.25 -5.72
C ARG A 57 24.07 -0.23 -4.90
N GLN A 58 24.94 -1.08 -5.46
CA GLN A 58 26.16 -1.53 -4.76
C GLN A 58 27.12 -0.36 -4.52
N ASN A 59 27.25 0.52 -5.51
CA ASN A 59 28.15 1.68 -5.45
C ASN A 59 27.51 2.92 -4.82
N ASN A 60 26.20 2.90 -4.55
CA ASN A 60 25.49 4.02 -3.95
C ASN A 60 24.61 3.56 -2.77
N PRO A 61 25.10 3.64 -1.52
CA PRO A 61 24.36 3.18 -0.35
C PRO A 61 23.07 3.97 -0.10
N GLY A 62 23.03 5.25 -0.52
CA GLY A 62 21.81 6.05 -0.47
C GLY A 62 20.74 5.55 -1.45
N LEU A 63 21.13 5.20 -2.68
CA LEU A 63 20.24 4.59 -3.66
C LEU A 63 19.72 3.23 -3.20
N LYS A 64 20.57 2.42 -2.54
CA LYS A 64 20.16 1.15 -1.91
C LYS A 64 19.11 1.37 -0.80
N LYS A 65 19.30 2.37 0.05
CA LYS A 65 18.31 2.76 1.08
C LYS A 65 16.99 3.19 0.45
N PHE A 66 17.04 4.06 -0.56
CA PHE A 66 15.86 4.49 -1.30
C PHE A 66 15.09 3.33 -1.94
N TYR A 67 15.79 2.42 -2.64
CA TYR A 67 15.19 1.25 -3.27
C TYR A 67 14.48 0.35 -2.24
N THR A 68 15.15 0.08 -1.12
CA THR A 68 14.61 -0.74 -0.03
C THR A 68 13.35 -0.11 0.56
N TYR A 69 13.43 1.19 0.87
CA TYR A 69 12.30 1.94 1.40
C TYR A 69 11.12 1.99 0.44
N SER A 70 11.37 2.27 -0.85
CA SER A 70 10.33 2.38 -1.88
C SER A 70 9.58 1.06 -2.08
N ASN A 71 10.30 -0.06 -2.04
CA ASN A 71 9.69 -1.39 -2.08
C ASN A 71 8.85 -1.69 -0.83
N PHE A 72 9.37 -1.37 0.36
CA PHE A 72 8.62 -1.52 1.61
C PHE A 72 7.35 -0.66 1.62
N TRP A 73 7.47 0.60 1.19
CA TRP A 73 6.35 1.54 1.07
C TRP A 73 5.29 1.02 0.09
N THR A 74 5.69 0.61 -1.10
CA THR A 74 4.77 0.04 -2.11
C THR A 74 4.06 -1.21 -1.57
N ALA A 75 4.79 -2.10 -0.91
CA ALA A 75 4.20 -3.28 -0.26
C ALA A 75 3.23 -2.91 0.88
N SER A 76 3.53 -1.85 1.64
CA SER A 76 2.67 -1.32 2.70
C SER A 76 1.39 -0.69 2.14
N GLN A 77 1.48 0.09 1.05
CA GLN A 77 0.30 0.62 0.37
C GLN A 77 -0.56 -0.51 -0.18
N ARG A 78 0.05 -1.52 -0.82
CA ARG A 78 -0.66 -2.72 -1.26
C ARG A 78 -1.33 -3.45 -0.10
N ARG A 79 -0.70 -3.53 1.08
CA ARG A 79 -1.30 -4.11 2.28
C ARG A 79 -2.48 -3.29 2.81
N LYS A 80 -2.37 -1.95 2.82
CA LYS A 80 -3.48 -1.06 3.18
C LYS A 80 -4.67 -1.24 2.24
N ILE A 81 -4.42 -1.23 0.92
CA ILE A 81 -5.43 -1.50 -0.11
C ILE A 81 -6.03 -2.89 0.07
N ARG A 82 -5.22 -3.88 0.48
CA ARG A 82 -5.68 -5.24 0.76
C ARG A 82 -6.41 -5.41 2.10
N SER A 83 -6.41 -4.37 2.93
CA SER A 83 -7.11 -4.32 4.22
C SER A 83 -8.32 -3.40 4.22
N THR A 84 -8.52 -2.64 3.14
CA THR A 84 -9.72 -1.84 2.90
C THR A 84 -10.79 -2.67 2.18
N SER A 85 -12.03 -2.19 2.20
CA SER A 85 -13.18 -2.93 1.67
C SER A 85 -12.98 -3.28 0.17
N PRO A 86 -13.70 -4.29 -0.35
CA PRO A 86 -13.64 -4.67 -1.77
C PRO A 86 -13.79 -3.49 -2.74
N GLU A 87 -14.54 -2.45 -2.36
CA GLU A 87 -14.72 -1.20 -3.12
C GLU A 87 -13.41 -0.42 -3.29
N SER A 88 -12.64 -0.25 -2.21
CA SER A 88 -11.34 0.43 -2.29
C SER A 88 -10.31 -0.34 -3.12
N TYR A 89 -10.45 -1.65 -3.25
CA TYR A 89 -9.59 -2.46 -4.12
C TYR A 89 -9.90 -2.26 -5.61
N ILE A 90 -11.18 -2.08 -5.97
CA ILE A 90 -11.60 -1.72 -7.34
C ILE A 90 -11.04 -0.35 -7.71
N GLU A 91 -11.21 0.63 -6.81
CA GLU A 91 -10.75 2.00 -7.04
C GLU A 91 -9.22 2.10 -7.14
N ALA A 92 -8.49 1.48 -6.21
CA ALA A 92 -7.03 1.54 -6.16
C ALA A 92 -6.34 0.89 -7.37
N LEU A 93 -6.99 -0.09 -7.99
CA LEU A 93 -6.48 -0.79 -9.18
C LEU A 93 -7.10 -0.27 -10.48
N LYS A 94 -7.92 0.80 -10.43
CA LYS A 94 -8.66 1.35 -11.58
C LYS A 94 -9.43 0.29 -12.35
N LEU A 95 -10.02 -0.66 -11.62
CA LEU A 95 -10.78 -1.76 -12.19
C LEU A 95 -12.20 -1.31 -12.54
N ASP A 96 -12.83 -1.97 -13.52
CA ASP A 96 -14.23 -1.70 -13.86
C ASP A 96 -15.13 -2.03 -12.65
N PRO A 97 -15.92 -1.07 -12.12
CA PRO A 97 -16.82 -1.31 -10.99
C PRO A 97 -17.87 -2.40 -11.26
N LYS A 98 -18.21 -2.66 -12.52
CA LYS A 98 -19.11 -3.76 -12.91
C LYS A 98 -18.55 -5.14 -12.57
N LEU A 99 -17.23 -5.27 -12.37
CA LEU A 99 -16.61 -6.53 -11.93
C LEU A 99 -17.19 -7.00 -10.59
N LYS A 100 -17.61 -6.08 -9.69
CA LYS A 100 -18.27 -6.45 -8.43
C LYS A 100 -19.58 -7.22 -8.65
N LEU A 101 -20.31 -6.85 -9.69
CA LEU A 101 -21.62 -7.44 -10.00
C LEU A 101 -21.48 -8.84 -10.59
N ILE A 102 -20.41 -9.14 -11.32
CA ILE A 102 -20.26 -10.43 -12.01
C ILE A 102 -19.24 -11.37 -11.33
N ALA A 103 -18.47 -10.89 -10.36
CA ALA A 103 -17.41 -11.67 -9.72
C ALA A 103 -17.88 -12.94 -8.99
N HIS A 104 -19.15 -13.00 -8.56
CA HIS A 104 -19.69 -14.21 -7.94
C HIS A 104 -19.87 -15.37 -8.94
N SER A 105 -19.97 -15.09 -10.24
CA SER A 105 -20.12 -16.10 -11.28
C SER A 105 -18.82 -16.83 -11.56
N LYS A 106 -18.78 -18.15 -11.28
CA LYS A 106 -17.63 -19.01 -11.59
C LYS A 106 -17.34 -19.08 -13.10
N VAL A 107 -18.37 -19.00 -13.93
CA VAL A 107 -18.25 -18.98 -15.39
C VAL A 107 -17.58 -17.69 -15.87
N ALA A 108 -17.99 -16.54 -15.34
CA ALA A 108 -17.39 -15.25 -15.67
C ALA A 108 -15.92 -15.17 -15.23
N ARG A 109 -15.56 -15.80 -14.10
CA ARG A 109 -14.19 -15.83 -13.58
C ARG A 109 -13.24 -16.71 -14.39
N LYS A 110 -13.74 -17.82 -14.96
CA LYS A 110 -12.94 -18.78 -15.73
C LYS A 110 -12.18 -18.12 -16.88
N ASN A 111 -12.78 -17.10 -17.50
CA ASN A 111 -12.21 -16.40 -18.65
C ASN A 111 -11.69 -14.99 -18.30
N ASN A 112 -11.69 -14.61 -17.02
CA ASN A 112 -11.25 -13.29 -16.58
C ASN A 112 -10.37 -13.39 -15.32
N PRO A 113 -9.04 -13.46 -15.47
CA PRO A 113 -8.12 -13.62 -14.33
C PRO A 113 -8.13 -12.42 -13.38
N THR A 114 -8.52 -11.23 -13.86
CA THR A 114 -8.73 -10.05 -13.02
C THR A 114 -9.94 -10.23 -12.12
N LEU A 115 -11.02 -10.81 -12.65
CA LEU A 115 -12.23 -11.15 -11.91
C LEU A 115 -11.98 -12.23 -10.85
N GLU A 116 -11.19 -13.27 -11.19
CA GLU A 116 -10.78 -14.29 -10.22
C GLU A 116 -9.97 -13.68 -9.07
N LYS A 117 -8.96 -12.86 -9.37
CA LYS A 117 -8.16 -12.16 -8.36
C LYS A 117 -9.02 -11.27 -7.46
N PHE A 118 -9.97 -10.53 -8.04
CA PHE A 118 -10.92 -9.72 -7.28
C PHE A 118 -11.81 -10.58 -6.38
N PHE A 119 -12.37 -11.68 -6.88
CA PHE A 119 -13.22 -12.59 -6.10
C PHE A 119 -12.46 -13.25 -4.95
N THR A 120 -11.24 -13.76 -5.18
CA THR A 120 -10.37 -14.31 -4.12
C THR A 120 -10.05 -13.25 -3.07
N TYR A 121 -9.79 -12.01 -3.50
CA TYR A 121 -9.51 -10.91 -2.60
C TYR A 121 -10.75 -10.52 -1.75
N ALA A 122 -11.90 -10.36 -2.39
CA ALA A 122 -13.15 -9.99 -1.75
C ALA A 122 -13.59 -11.07 -0.74
N THR A 123 -13.53 -12.35 -1.11
CA THR A 123 -13.85 -13.45 -0.18
C THR A 123 -12.91 -13.50 1.02
N LYS A 124 -11.59 -13.34 0.81
CA LYS A 124 -10.60 -13.31 1.90
C LYS A 124 -10.80 -12.13 2.87
N THR A 125 -11.22 -10.98 2.37
CA THR A 125 -11.45 -9.77 3.19
C THR A 125 -12.84 -9.76 3.83
N SER A 126 -13.87 -10.19 3.12
CA SER A 126 -15.23 -10.35 3.64
C SER A 126 -15.33 -11.43 4.73
N SER A 127 -14.52 -12.50 4.69
CA SER A 127 -14.42 -13.44 5.81
C SER A 127 -13.93 -12.79 7.11
N LYS A 128 -13.09 -11.75 7.01
CA LYS A 128 -12.64 -10.93 8.15
C LYS A 128 -13.75 -10.00 8.69
N ILE A 129 -14.63 -9.52 7.81
CA ILE A 129 -15.77 -8.65 8.17
C ILE A 129 -16.97 -9.48 8.69
N ARG A 130 -17.20 -10.68 8.14
CA ARG A 130 -18.25 -11.60 8.60
C ARG A 130 -17.92 -12.29 9.91
N LEU A 131 -16.65 -12.49 10.27
CA LEU A 131 -16.30 -12.99 11.61
C LEU A 131 -16.78 -12.03 12.70
N ASN A 132 -16.60 -10.72 12.54
CA ASN A 132 -17.04 -9.76 13.56
C ASN A 132 -18.57 -9.57 13.63
N SER A 133 -19.30 -9.75 12.53
CA SER A 133 -20.77 -9.63 12.55
C SER A 133 -21.47 -10.94 12.95
N VAL A 134 -20.90 -12.10 12.62
CA VAL A 134 -21.43 -13.41 13.01
C VAL A 134 -21.06 -13.73 14.46
N VAL A 135 -19.84 -13.41 14.92
CA VAL A 135 -19.45 -13.57 16.34
C VAL A 135 -20.26 -12.62 17.24
N LYS A 136 -20.42 -11.33 16.89
CA LYS A 136 -21.32 -10.44 17.66
C LYS A 136 -22.80 -10.84 17.62
N LYS A 137 -23.23 -11.56 16.58
CA LYS A 137 -24.60 -12.08 16.49
C LYS A 137 -24.76 -13.37 17.29
N LEU A 138 -23.71 -14.19 17.40
CA LEU A 138 -23.69 -15.41 18.21
C LEU A 138 -23.50 -15.14 19.71
N GLU A 139 -22.68 -14.14 20.09
CA GLU A 139 -22.51 -13.70 21.49
C GLU A 139 -23.79 -13.08 22.10
N ARG A 140 -24.72 -12.62 21.25
CA ARG A 140 -26.04 -12.13 21.69
C ARG A 140 -27.12 -13.22 21.77
N ILE A 141 -26.81 -14.43 21.31
CA ILE A 141 -27.76 -15.57 21.27
C ILE A 141 -27.45 -16.61 22.36
N SER A 142 -26.40 -16.42 23.16
CA SER A 142 -26.26 -17.13 24.44
C SER A 142 -26.81 -16.25 25.56
N PRO A 143 -28.02 -16.51 26.10
CA PRO A 143 -28.32 -16.10 27.45
C PRO A 143 -27.39 -16.87 28.40
N MET A 144 -27.14 -16.25 29.55
CA MET A 144 -26.45 -16.86 30.68
C MET A 144 -27.03 -18.23 31.01
N ASP A 145 -26.14 -19.18 31.26
CA ASP A 145 -26.25 -20.10 32.39
C ASP A 145 -25.11 -19.76 33.37
#